data_AF-A0A159SJU4-F1
#
_entry.id   AF-A0A159SJU4-F1
#
_cell.length_a   1.000
_cell.length_b   1.000
_cell.length_c   1.000
_cell.angle_alpha   90.00
_cell.angle_beta   90.00
_cell.angle_gamma   90.00
#
_symmetry.space_group_name_H-M   'P 1'
#
loop_
_entity.id
_entity.type
_entity.pdbx_description
1 polymer ?
#
loop_
_entity_poly.entity_id
_entity_poly.type
_entity_poly.pdbx_seq_one_letter_code
_entity_poly.pdbx_strand_id
1 'polypeptide(L)'
;NINANDLEGNSIDDTKGLSVTNSGFDDGSAFGGGLPFSGYSPLQGNHNKCPDKNFCNGIQNVPNCPLKNFTGTKGDWASSNVRNFLTVNKGVLVPPRRKQMCFRININNFPKLKKTEGKFENFIYSSAGSEAKQLIKLYGNNTEKAHQAIRYSFADIGNIIRGDDMMDTPTSNKTKTYLEEVLGKQYKNVNDPKDAKTWWIQNKHRVWDAMMCGYQYEKKDNKCTGYGNIYDIPQYLRWFREWGT
;
A
#
# COMPACT_ATOMS: atom_id res chain seq x y z
N ASN A 1 -4.10 14.81 61.08
CA ASN A 1 -3.49 16.00 60.45
C ASN A 1 -2.00 15.84 60.45
N ILE A 2 -1.45 15.27 59.38
CA ILE A 2 -0.01 15.12 59.16
C ILE A 2 0.36 16.18 58.13
N ASN A 3 1.26 17.09 58.53
CA ASN A 3 1.73 18.21 57.72
C ASN A 3 2.59 17.72 56.55
N ALA A 4 2.48 18.39 55.41
CA ALA A 4 3.04 17.97 54.13
C ALA A 4 4.55 18.24 53.94
N ASN A 5 5.35 18.40 55.01
CA ASN A 5 6.73 18.90 54.89
C ASN A 5 7.85 17.99 55.47
N ASP A 6 7.56 16.75 55.90
CA ASP A 6 8.57 15.90 56.57
C ASP A 6 9.06 14.69 55.74
N LEU A 7 9.32 14.87 54.44
CA LEU A 7 10.03 13.87 53.62
C LEU A 7 11.06 14.55 52.70
N GLU A 8 11.99 15.33 53.26
CA GLU A 8 13.26 15.64 52.59
C GLU A 8 14.23 14.47 52.79
N GLY A 9 14.07 13.44 51.96
CA GLY A 9 15.08 12.42 51.74
C GLY A 9 15.91 12.80 50.51
N ASN A 10 17.22 12.96 50.69
CA ASN A 10 18.20 13.17 49.61
C ASN A 10 18.06 12.08 48.52
N SER A 11 17.38 12.41 47.43
CA SER A 11 17.50 11.69 46.17
C SER A 11 18.70 12.27 45.44
N ILE A 12 19.80 11.52 45.39
CA ILE A 12 20.89 11.80 44.46
C ILE A 12 20.30 11.63 43.05
N ASP A 13 20.10 12.75 42.36
CA ASP A 13 19.68 12.77 40.96
C ASP A 13 20.89 12.44 40.07
N ASP A 14 21.13 11.15 39.85
CA ASP A 14 22.17 10.64 38.96
C ASP A 14 21.80 10.71 37.46
N THR A 15 20.84 11.56 37.05
CA THR A 15 20.47 11.67 35.62
C THR A 15 21.24 12.75 34.85
N LYS A 16 22.14 13.51 35.50
CA LYS A 16 23.10 14.40 34.82
C LYS A 16 24.21 13.60 34.12
N GLY A 17 23.84 12.94 33.02
CA GLY A 17 24.77 12.17 32.18
C GLY A 17 24.10 11.21 31.20
N LEU A 18 22.79 10.93 31.33
CA LEU A 18 22.06 10.00 30.46
C LEU A 18 21.58 10.67 29.15
N SER A 19 22.43 11.49 28.53
CA SER A 19 22.25 11.93 27.15
C SER A 19 22.86 10.88 26.22
N VAL A 20 22.01 10.14 25.50
CA VAL A 20 22.41 9.05 24.58
C VAL A 20 22.98 9.57 23.25
N THR A 21 23.43 10.82 23.18
CA THR A 21 23.81 11.42 21.89
C THR A 21 25.29 11.30 21.54
N ASN A 22 26.14 10.70 22.39
CA ASN A 22 27.60 10.67 22.15
C ASN A 22 28.32 9.36 22.52
N SER A 23 27.63 8.22 22.53
CA SER A 23 28.29 6.91 22.57
C SER A 23 28.40 6.39 21.14
N GLY A 24 29.58 6.45 20.53
CA GLY A 24 29.86 5.99 19.16
C GLY A 24 29.71 4.48 18.91
N PHE A 25 28.55 3.92 19.27
CA PHE A 25 28.06 2.59 18.95
C PHE A 25 26.70 2.77 18.26
N ASP A 26 26.46 2.05 17.16
CA ASP A 26 25.18 2.10 16.44
C ASP A 26 24.02 1.82 17.40
N ASP A 27 23.13 2.79 17.55
CA ASP A 27 21.98 2.71 18.43
C ASP A 27 20.94 1.79 17.80
N GLY A 28 20.88 0.54 18.27
CA GLY A 28 19.85 -0.45 17.95
C GLY A 28 18.46 -0.06 18.46
N SER A 29 18.00 1.16 18.17
CA SER A 29 16.71 1.70 18.56
C SER A 29 15.58 0.96 17.81
N ALA A 30 14.79 0.20 18.57
CA ALA A 30 13.70 -0.63 18.04
C ALA A 30 12.49 0.17 17.53
N PHE A 31 12.39 1.47 17.84
CA PHE A 31 11.25 2.30 17.44
C PHE A 31 11.69 3.78 17.31
N GLY A 32 11.71 4.31 16.08
CA GLY A 32 11.67 5.76 15.85
C GLY A 32 12.89 6.40 15.20
N GLY A 33 13.27 5.96 14.00
CA GLY A 33 14.08 6.73 13.08
C GLY A 33 13.51 6.59 11.68
N GLY A 34 12.75 7.60 11.21
CA GLY A 34 12.48 7.72 9.80
C GLY A 34 13.82 7.90 9.09
N LEU A 35 14.33 6.83 8.49
CA LEU A 35 15.49 6.89 7.61
C LEU A 35 15.25 8.03 6.60
N PRO A 36 16.13 9.04 6.52
CA PRO A 36 16.10 9.94 5.40
C PRO A 36 16.32 9.09 4.16
N PHE A 37 15.46 9.27 3.15
CA PHE A 37 15.58 8.65 1.84
C PHE A 37 16.91 9.09 1.22
N SER A 38 18.00 8.38 1.51
CA SER A 38 19.29 8.62 0.90
C SER A 38 19.91 7.29 0.51
N GLY A 39 20.15 7.16 -0.78
CA GLY A 39 21.30 6.43 -1.30
C GLY A 39 21.12 4.93 -1.49
N TYR A 40 20.77 4.58 -2.75
CA TYR A 40 21.15 3.36 -3.44
C TYR A 40 20.33 2.07 -3.20
N SER A 41 19.42 1.84 -4.13
CA SER A 41 19.21 0.50 -4.70
C SER A 41 19.08 0.63 -6.23
N PRO A 42 19.88 -0.08 -7.03
CA PRO A 42 19.97 0.12 -8.47
C PRO A 42 18.92 -0.71 -9.20
N LEU A 43 17.64 -0.32 -9.09
CA LEU A 43 16.63 -0.56 -10.13
C LEU A 43 15.69 0.66 -10.17
N GLN A 44 15.84 1.41 -11.25
CA GLN A 44 15.29 2.74 -11.59
C GLN A 44 13.89 3.08 -11.04
N GLY A 45 13.82 4.25 -10.40
CA GLY A 45 12.59 4.98 -10.11
C GLY A 45 12.84 6.48 -10.07
N ASN A 46 13.56 7.02 -11.06
CA ASN A 46 13.78 8.46 -11.16
C ASN A 46 12.57 9.14 -11.84
N HIS A 47 11.38 9.07 -11.23
CA HIS A 47 10.18 9.72 -11.77
C HIS A 47 9.36 10.38 -10.66
N ASN A 48 9.84 11.51 -10.15
CA ASN A 48 8.95 12.55 -9.58
C ASN A 48 8.09 13.23 -10.67
N LYS A 49 8.19 12.76 -11.92
CA LYS A 49 7.39 13.20 -13.05
C LYS A 49 6.11 12.36 -13.11
N CYS A 50 5.00 13.04 -13.30
CA CYS A 50 3.74 12.36 -13.52
C CYS A 50 3.68 11.67 -14.88
N PRO A 51 2.80 10.66 -15.04
CA PRO A 51 2.62 9.93 -16.29
C PRO A 51 2.13 10.82 -17.44
N ASP A 52 2.28 10.32 -18.66
CA ASP A 52 1.80 11.00 -19.86
C ASP A 52 0.27 11.13 -19.87
N LYS A 53 -0.23 12.25 -20.41
CA LYS A 53 -1.66 12.54 -20.46
C LYS A 53 -2.43 11.51 -21.28
N ASN A 54 -1.86 10.99 -22.38
CA ASN A 54 -2.53 9.98 -23.19
C ASN A 54 -2.67 8.66 -22.45
N PHE A 55 -1.65 8.29 -21.66
CA PHE A 55 -1.76 7.14 -20.75
C PHE A 55 -2.90 7.36 -19.73
N CYS A 56 -2.93 8.52 -19.07
CA CYS A 56 -3.96 8.84 -18.10
C CYS A 56 -5.38 8.86 -18.70
N ASN A 57 -5.54 9.33 -19.93
CA ASN A 57 -6.83 9.30 -20.64
C ASN A 57 -7.37 7.88 -20.85
N GLY A 58 -6.50 6.87 -20.88
CA GLY A 58 -6.88 5.45 -20.94
C GLY A 58 -7.34 4.87 -19.61
N ILE A 59 -7.09 5.55 -18.48
CA ILE A 59 -7.45 5.08 -17.13
C ILE A 59 -8.87 5.53 -16.82
N GLN A 60 -9.80 4.56 -16.79
CA GLN A 60 -11.21 4.83 -16.54
C GLN A 60 -11.54 4.80 -15.05
N ASN A 61 -12.56 5.56 -14.63
CA ASN A 61 -13.09 5.43 -13.27
C ASN A 61 -13.88 4.12 -13.14
N VAL A 62 -13.69 3.40 -12.04
CA VAL A 62 -14.46 2.19 -11.75
C VAL A 62 -15.78 2.56 -11.05
N PRO A 63 -16.96 2.20 -11.59
CA PRO A 63 -18.25 2.73 -11.14
C PRO A 63 -18.71 2.28 -9.73
N ASN A 64 -17.98 1.41 -9.04
CA ASN A 64 -18.34 0.89 -7.71
C ASN A 64 -17.17 0.95 -6.72
N CYS A 65 -16.37 2.00 -6.82
CA CYS A 65 -15.27 2.26 -5.91
C CYS A 65 -15.81 2.64 -4.52
N PRO A 66 -15.46 1.92 -3.43
CA PRO A 66 -15.95 2.28 -2.10
C PRO A 66 -15.54 3.71 -1.71
N LEU A 67 -16.47 4.45 -1.10
CA LEU A 67 -16.13 5.68 -0.41
C LEU A 67 -15.21 5.34 0.77
N LYS A 68 -14.21 6.19 1.01
CA LYS A 68 -13.35 6.08 2.18
C LYS A 68 -14.02 6.83 3.33
N ASN A 69 -14.48 6.11 4.34
CA ASN A 69 -15.18 6.71 5.49
C ASN A 69 -14.59 6.27 6.83
N PHE A 70 -13.37 5.74 6.83
CA PHE A 70 -12.64 5.45 8.07
C PHE A 70 -12.03 6.73 8.65
N THR A 71 -12.02 6.79 9.97
CA THR A 71 -11.42 7.90 10.74
C THR A 71 -9.92 7.71 10.94
N GLY A 72 -9.43 6.49 10.72
CA GLY A 72 -8.04 6.12 10.99
C GLY A 72 -7.79 5.82 12.47
N THR A 73 -8.85 5.71 13.28
CA THR A 73 -8.72 5.39 14.71
C THR A 73 -8.51 3.88 14.92
N LYS A 74 -8.03 3.49 16.11
CA LYS A 74 -7.76 2.07 16.45
C LYS A 74 -8.98 1.16 16.27
N GLY A 75 -10.20 1.69 16.48
CA GLY A 75 -11.46 0.96 16.28
C GLY A 75 -11.74 0.58 14.83
N ASP A 76 -11.08 1.22 13.87
CA ASP A 76 -11.23 0.92 12.45
C ASP A 76 -10.39 -0.30 12.02
N TRP A 77 -9.43 -0.77 12.83
CA TRP A 77 -8.58 -1.93 12.51
C TRP A 77 -9.26 -3.24 12.88
N ALA A 78 -9.16 -4.25 12.02
CA ALA A 78 -9.87 -5.52 12.24
C ALA A 78 -8.97 -6.74 12.08
N SER A 79 -9.11 -7.71 12.98
CA SER A 79 -8.55 -9.06 12.83
C SER A 79 -9.44 -9.98 11.99
N SER A 80 -10.69 -9.59 11.72
CA SER A 80 -11.60 -10.39 10.90
C SER A 80 -11.12 -10.48 9.46
N ASN A 81 -11.42 -11.61 8.81
CA ASN A 81 -11.09 -11.87 7.41
C ASN A 81 -9.58 -11.86 7.11
N VAL A 82 -8.74 -12.21 8.10
CA VAL A 82 -7.33 -12.56 7.85
C VAL A 82 -7.24 -14.06 7.65
N ARG A 83 -6.64 -14.50 6.54
CA ARG A 83 -6.41 -15.92 6.26
C ARG A 83 -5.51 -16.51 7.34
N ASN A 84 -5.82 -17.70 7.85
CA ASN A 84 -5.01 -18.37 8.86
C ASN A 84 -4.72 -17.51 10.11
N PHE A 85 -5.70 -16.69 10.52
CA PHE A 85 -5.56 -15.77 11.66
C PHE A 85 -5.23 -16.49 12.97
N LEU A 86 -5.67 -17.73 13.17
CA LEU A 86 -5.37 -18.48 14.40
C LEU A 86 -3.98 -19.14 14.40
N THR A 87 -3.27 -19.12 13.27
CA THR A 87 -1.98 -19.79 13.10
C THR A 87 -0.90 -18.81 12.66
N VAL A 88 -0.49 -18.86 11.38
CA VAL A 88 0.65 -18.10 10.86
C VAL A 88 0.43 -16.58 10.84
N ASN A 89 -0.82 -16.12 10.79
CA ASN A 89 -1.17 -14.70 10.77
C ASN A 89 -1.77 -14.22 12.10
N LYS A 90 -1.44 -14.90 13.21
CA LYS A 90 -1.91 -14.50 14.54
C LYS A 90 -1.41 -13.10 14.90
N GLY A 91 -2.35 -12.24 15.32
CA GLY A 91 -2.07 -10.85 15.71
C GLY A 91 -2.07 -9.85 14.55
N VAL A 92 -2.23 -10.30 13.29
CA VAL A 92 -2.35 -9.40 12.14
C VAL A 92 -3.66 -8.63 12.23
N LEU A 93 -3.58 -7.31 12.10
CA LEU A 93 -4.72 -6.41 11.96
C LEU A 93 -4.75 -5.82 10.55
N VAL A 94 -5.91 -5.88 9.91
CA VAL A 94 -6.14 -5.34 8.57
C VAL A 94 -6.35 -3.82 8.64
N PRO A 95 -5.58 -3.03 7.87
CA PRO A 95 -5.78 -1.59 7.79
C PRO A 95 -7.17 -1.22 7.26
N PRO A 96 -7.80 -0.15 7.79
CA PRO A 96 -9.08 0.36 7.29
C PRO A 96 -9.03 0.67 5.78
N ARG A 97 -7.91 1.25 5.34
CA ARG A 97 -7.59 1.52 3.93
C ARG A 97 -7.71 0.28 3.07
N ARG A 98 -7.09 -0.83 3.49
CA ARG A 98 -7.10 -2.13 2.78
C ARG A 98 -8.50 -2.74 2.74
N LYS A 99 -9.27 -2.67 3.83
CA LYS A 99 -10.68 -3.15 3.85
C LYS A 99 -11.56 -2.42 2.83
N GLN A 100 -11.33 -1.13 2.66
CA GLN A 100 -12.09 -0.28 1.75
C GLN A 100 -11.40 -0.08 0.39
N MET A 101 -10.41 -0.91 0.06
CA MET A 101 -9.66 -0.79 -1.19
C MET A 101 -10.57 -0.93 -2.43
N CYS A 102 -10.33 -0.06 -3.41
CA CYS A 102 -11.04 -0.01 -4.68
C CYS A 102 -10.50 -1.04 -5.68
N PHE A 103 -10.51 -2.31 -5.27
CA PHE A 103 -10.14 -3.42 -6.13
C PHE A 103 -11.03 -4.61 -5.79
N ARG A 104 -12.10 -4.77 -6.58
CA ARG A 104 -13.13 -5.79 -6.35
C ARG A 104 -13.44 -6.51 -7.66
N ILE A 105 -12.93 -7.73 -7.79
CA ILE A 105 -13.28 -8.57 -8.93
C ILE A 105 -14.61 -9.25 -8.65
N ASN A 106 -15.61 -8.94 -9.47
CA ASN A 106 -16.86 -9.69 -9.48
C ASN A 106 -16.71 -10.92 -10.39
N ILE A 107 -16.95 -12.12 -9.84
CA ILE A 107 -16.88 -13.38 -10.58
C ILE A 107 -17.75 -13.39 -11.84
N ASN A 108 -18.91 -12.72 -11.81
CA ASN A 108 -19.82 -12.63 -12.94
C ASN A 108 -19.29 -11.70 -14.05
N ASN A 109 -18.41 -10.77 -13.71
CA ASN A 109 -17.78 -9.86 -14.67
C ASN A 109 -16.54 -10.47 -15.31
N PHE A 110 -15.84 -11.39 -14.63
CA PHE A 110 -14.61 -11.98 -15.14
C PHE A 110 -14.75 -12.62 -16.54
N PRO A 111 -15.82 -13.37 -16.88
CA PRO A 111 -16.04 -13.86 -18.23
C PRO A 111 -16.05 -12.77 -19.31
N LYS A 112 -16.47 -11.54 -18.98
CA LYS A 112 -16.44 -10.39 -19.90
C LYS A 112 -15.06 -9.77 -19.98
N LEU A 113 -14.30 -9.77 -18.89
CA LEU A 113 -12.94 -9.24 -18.82
C LEU A 113 -11.95 -10.13 -19.59
N LYS A 114 -12.10 -11.45 -19.54
CA LYS A 114 -11.21 -12.41 -20.25
C LYS A 114 -11.46 -12.54 -21.76
N LYS A 115 -12.56 -11.97 -22.27
CA LYS A 115 -12.96 -12.11 -23.68
C LYS A 115 -12.12 -11.24 -24.62
N THR A 116 -11.67 -10.08 -24.16
CA THR A 116 -10.95 -9.09 -24.96
C THR A 116 -9.56 -8.93 -24.40
N GLU A 117 -8.57 -8.86 -25.28
CA GLU A 117 -7.17 -8.62 -24.91
C GLU A 117 -7.01 -7.30 -24.15
N GLY A 118 -6.18 -7.30 -23.10
CA GLY A 118 -5.87 -6.11 -22.30
C GLY A 118 -7.00 -5.62 -21.38
N LYS A 119 -8.21 -6.19 -21.47
CA LYS A 119 -9.36 -5.68 -20.72
C LYS A 119 -9.29 -5.99 -19.22
N PHE A 120 -8.68 -7.11 -18.84
CA PHE A 120 -8.48 -7.45 -17.43
C PHE A 120 -7.37 -6.58 -16.80
N GLU A 121 -6.32 -6.31 -17.54
CA GLU A 121 -5.22 -5.41 -17.18
C GLU A 121 -5.73 -3.97 -17.04
N ASN A 122 -6.51 -3.49 -18.01
CA ASN A 122 -7.16 -2.18 -17.93
C ASN A 122 -8.10 -2.06 -16.73
N PHE A 123 -8.77 -3.15 -16.34
CA PHE A 123 -9.54 -3.19 -15.09
C PHE A 123 -8.63 -3.02 -13.87
N ILE A 124 -7.49 -3.72 -13.80
CA ILE A 124 -6.50 -3.56 -12.71
C ILE A 124 -6.01 -2.11 -12.64
N TYR A 125 -5.61 -1.53 -13.78
CA TYR A 125 -5.13 -0.15 -13.84
C TYR A 125 -6.21 0.86 -13.43
N SER A 126 -7.44 0.69 -13.92
CA SER A 126 -8.59 1.54 -13.57
C SER A 126 -8.94 1.45 -12.08
N SER A 127 -8.86 0.25 -11.49
CA SER A 127 -9.00 0.04 -10.04
C SER A 127 -7.91 0.74 -9.24
N ALA A 128 -6.65 0.62 -9.67
CA ALA A 128 -5.51 1.28 -9.02
C ALA A 128 -5.64 2.82 -9.08
N GLY A 129 -5.98 3.38 -10.24
CA GLY A 129 -6.23 4.82 -10.40
C GLY A 129 -7.40 5.31 -9.56
N SER A 130 -8.51 4.57 -9.54
CA SER A 130 -9.68 4.89 -8.71
C SER A 130 -9.36 4.82 -7.21
N GLU A 131 -8.55 3.86 -6.77
CA GLU A 131 -8.06 3.77 -5.40
C GLU A 131 -7.29 5.02 -5.00
N ALA A 132 -6.30 5.42 -5.82
CA ALA A 132 -5.52 6.62 -5.55
C ALA A 132 -6.37 7.89 -5.49
N LYS A 133 -7.32 8.03 -6.41
CA LYS A 133 -8.30 9.13 -6.43
C LYS A 133 -9.12 9.19 -5.14
N GLN A 134 -9.56 8.05 -4.62
CA GLN A 134 -10.33 8.03 -3.38
C GLN A 134 -9.48 8.33 -2.13
N LEU A 135 -8.22 7.88 -2.11
CA LEU A 135 -7.30 8.17 -1.01
C LEU A 135 -6.98 9.67 -0.93
N ILE A 136 -6.74 10.31 -2.07
CA ILE A 136 -6.46 11.74 -2.08
C ILE A 136 -7.69 12.59 -1.71
N LYS A 137 -8.91 12.14 -2.05
CA LYS A 137 -10.14 12.75 -1.53
C LYS A 137 -10.25 12.67 -0.02
N LEU A 138 -9.89 11.52 0.57
CA LEU A 138 -9.93 11.31 2.01
C LEU A 138 -8.96 12.24 2.74
N TYR A 139 -7.70 12.28 2.29
CA TYR A 139 -6.64 13.02 2.98
C TYR A 139 -6.59 14.50 2.61
N GLY A 140 -7.39 14.93 1.63
CA GLY A 140 -7.54 16.34 1.25
C GLY A 140 -6.19 16.99 0.96
N ASN A 141 -5.84 18.03 1.71
CA ASN A 141 -4.59 18.79 1.54
C ASN A 141 -3.34 18.15 2.16
N ASN A 142 -3.48 17.03 2.89
CA ASN A 142 -2.32 16.32 3.42
C ASN A 142 -1.72 15.40 2.35
N THR A 143 -0.93 16.01 1.46
CA THR A 143 -0.29 15.32 0.32
C THR A 143 0.61 14.18 0.77
N GLU A 144 1.40 14.36 1.84
CA GLU A 144 2.30 13.31 2.34
C GLU A 144 1.54 12.08 2.85
N LYS A 145 0.47 12.28 3.65
CA LYS A 145 -0.39 11.17 4.09
C LYS A 145 -1.06 10.48 2.91
N ALA A 146 -1.51 11.25 1.91
CA ALA A 146 -2.11 10.68 0.71
C ALA A 146 -1.10 9.85 -0.11
N HIS A 147 0.10 10.37 -0.34
CA HIS A 147 1.17 9.65 -1.04
C HIS A 147 1.54 8.37 -0.31
N GLN A 148 1.67 8.41 1.02
CA GLN A 148 1.99 7.22 1.79
C GLN A 148 0.87 6.18 1.75
N ALA A 149 -0.39 6.60 1.84
CA ALA A 149 -1.53 5.70 1.68
C ALA A 149 -1.58 5.08 0.27
N ILE A 150 -1.25 5.86 -0.77
CA ILE A 150 -1.15 5.37 -2.15
C ILE A 150 -0.04 4.32 -2.27
N ARG A 151 1.14 4.53 -1.66
CA ARG A 151 2.24 3.54 -1.62
C ARG A 151 1.81 2.24 -0.92
N TYR A 152 1.08 2.33 0.19
CA TYR A 152 0.55 1.14 0.85
C TYR A 152 -0.49 0.41 -0.01
N SER A 153 -1.42 1.13 -0.65
CA SER A 153 -2.39 0.51 -1.56
C SER A 153 -1.74 -0.11 -2.80
N PHE A 154 -0.70 0.52 -3.36
CA PHE A 154 0.10 -0.06 -4.44
C PHE A 154 0.70 -1.41 -4.05
N ALA A 155 1.35 -1.49 -2.89
CA ALA A 155 1.97 -2.71 -2.41
C ALA A 155 0.94 -3.82 -2.16
N ASP A 156 -0.22 -3.47 -1.58
CA ASP A 156 -1.32 -4.40 -1.36
C ASP A 156 -1.94 -4.90 -2.68
N ILE A 157 -2.13 -4.05 -3.68
CA ILE A 157 -2.53 -4.49 -5.04
C ILE A 157 -1.54 -5.51 -5.58
N GLY A 158 -0.24 -5.26 -5.39
CA GLY A 158 0.82 -6.21 -5.75
C GLY A 158 0.65 -7.56 -5.06
N ASN A 159 0.34 -7.57 -3.76
CA ASN A 159 0.10 -8.83 -3.04
C ASN A 159 -1.17 -9.56 -3.51
N ILE A 160 -2.24 -8.83 -3.81
CA ILE A 160 -3.48 -9.41 -4.36
C ILE A 160 -3.20 -10.07 -5.73
N ILE A 161 -2.43 -9.41 -6.59
CA ILE A 161 -2.08 -9.92 -7.92
C ILE A 161 -1.21 -11.17 -7.82
N ARG A 162 -0.19 -11.16 -6.96
CA ARG A 162 0.72 -12.31 -6.76
C ARG A 162 0.08 -13.46 -5.98
N GLY A 163 -1.08 -13.23 -5.35
CA GLY A 163 -1.84 -14.22 -4.58
C GLY A 163 -1.29 -14.48 -3.18
N ASP A 164 -0.54 -13.53 -2.60
CA ASP A 164 0.05 -13.60 -1.26
C ASP A 164 -0.53 -12.53 -0.31
N ASP A 165 -1.64 -11.88 -0.69
CA ASP A 165 -2.41 -11.00 0.21
C ASP A 165 -3.06 -11.81 1.36
N MET A 166 -2.95 -11.27 2.57
CA MET A 166 -3.39 -11.92 3.80
C MET A 166 -4.90 -11.84 4.05
N MET A 167 -5.65 -11.00 3.32
CA MET A 167 -7.11 -10.97 3.51
C MET A 167 -7.78 -12.18 2.87
N ASP A 168 -8.71 -12.80 3.59
CA ASP A 168 -9.59 -13.84 3.08
C ASP A 168 -10.83 -13.21 2.44
N THR A 169 -10.71 -12.87 1.16
CA THR A 169 -11.78 -12.26 0.36
C THR A 169 -11.78 -12.86 -1.04
N PRO A 170 -12.93 -12.85 -1.76
CA PRO A 170 -12.98 -13.35 -3.14
C PRO A 170 -11.95 -12.69 -4.07
N THR A 171 -11.74 -11.38 -3.95
CA THR A 171 -10.71 -10.67 -4.73
C THR A 171 -9.31 -11.23 -4.45
N SER A 172 -8.91 -11.31 -3.18
CA SER A 172 -7.59 -11.83 -2.79
C SER A 172 -7.40 -13.28 -3.25
N ASN A 173 -8.43 -14.09 -3.11
CA ASN A 173 -8.38 -15.53 -3.40
C ASN A 173 -8.40 -15.85 -4.90
N LYS A 174 -8.96 -14.98 -5.76
CA LYS A 174 -9.22 -15.30 -7.18
C LYS A 174 -8.42 -14.47 -8.18
N THR A 175 -7.90 -13.30 -7.80
CA THR A 175 -7.21 -12.39 -8.74
C THR A 175 -6.06 -13.07 -9.46
N LYS A 176 -5.20 -13.78 -8.72
CA LYS A 176 -4.07 -14.52 -9.30
C LYS A 176 -4.54 -15.52 -10.37
N THR A 177 -5.49 -16.39 -10.02
CA THR A 177 -6.01 -17.40 -10.95
C THR A 177 -6.63 -16.78 -12.19
N TYR A 178 -7.39 -15.69 -12.02
CA TYR A 178 -7.99 -14.97 -13.14
C TYR A 178 -6.97 -14.31 -14.04
N LEU A 179 -5.92 -13.72 -13.46
CA LEU A 179 -4.82 -13.17 -14.23
C LEU A 179 -4.14 -14.28 -15.03
N GLU A 180 -3.76 -15.39 -14.38
CA GLU A 180 -3.07 -16.51 -15.04
C GLU A 180 -3.91 -17.16 -16.16
N GLU A 181 -5.23 -17.24 -16.01
CA GLU A 181 -6.14 -17.66 -17.09
C GLU A 181 -6.12 -16.70 -18.29
N VAL A 182 -6.12 -15.38 -18.03
CA VAL A 182 -6.00 -14.35 -19.06
C VAL A 182 -4.65 -14.45 -19.77
N LEU A 183 -3.57 -14.60 -19.00
CA LEU A 183 -2.21 -14.76 -19.53
C LEU A 183 -2.13 -15.97 -20.47
N GLY A 184 -2.53 -17.16 -20.01
CA GLY A 184 -2.47 -18.37 -20.83
C GLY A 184 -3.30 -18.31 -22.11
N LYS A 185 -4.34 -17.47 -22.16
CA LYS A 185 -5.20 -17.32 -23.35
C LYS A 185 -4.68 -16.28 -24.34
N GLN A 186 -4.18 -15.15 -23.83
CA GLN A 186 -3.92 -13.95 -24.64
C GLN A 186 -2.43 -13.79 -24.96
N TYR A 187 -1.56 -14.29 -24.10
CA TYR A 187 -0.12 -14.10 -24.19
C TYR A 187 0.54 -15.38 -24.73
N LYS A 188 0.96 -15.35 -25.99
CA LYS A 188 1.48 -16.51 -26.72
C LYS A 188 2.96 -16.40 -27.08
N ASN A 189 3.57 -15.23 -26.89
CA ASN A 189 4.97 -15.01 -27.23
C ASN A 189 5.88 -15.54 -26.12
N VAL A 190 7.15 -15.81 -26.47
CA VAL A 190 8.14 -16.36 -25.54
C VAL A 190 8.42 -15.42 -24.37
N ASN A 191 8.45 -14.11 -24.62
CA ASN A 191 8.77 -13.09 -23.63
C ASN A 191 7.58 -12.65 -22.78
N ASP A 192 6.39 -13.18 -23.08
CA ASP A 192 5.19 -12.81 -22.36
C ASP A 192 5.18 -13.40 -20.94
N PRO A 193 4.60 -12.70 -19.95
CA PRO A 193 4.48 -13.21 -18.61
C PRO A 193 3.55 -14.42 -18.58
N LYS A 194 4.02 -15.54 -18.02
CA LYS A 194 3.23 -16.78 -17.92
C LYS A 194 2.59 -17.00 -16.56
N ASP A 195 2.97 -16.19 -15.57
CA ASP A 195 2.48 -16.25 -14.21
C ASP A 195 2.28 -14.83 -13.64
N ALA A 196 1.48 -14.74 -12.57
CA ALA A 196 1.13 -13.45 -11.98
C ALA A 196 2.32 -12.69 -11.37
N LYS A 197 3.38 -13.39 -10.91
CA LYS A 197 4.57 -12.74 -10.33
C LYS A 197 5.39 -12.09 -11.44
N THR A 198 5.62 -12.80 -12.53
CA THR A 198 6.30 -12.26 -13.72
C THR A 198 5.52 -11.09 -14.30
N TRP A 199 4.19 -11.22 -14.41
CA TRP A 199 3.33 -10.12 -14.86
C TRP A 199 3.47 -8.89 -13.95
N TRP A 200 3.45 -9.07 -12.63
CA TRP A 200 3.62 -7.97 -11.69
C TRP A 200 4.97 -7.27 -11.87
N ILE A 201 6.07 -8.02 -11.98
CA ILE A 201 7.40 -7.44 -12.18
C ILE A 201 7.44 -6.57 -13.45
N GLN A 202 6.86 -7.07 -14.54
CA GLN A 202 6.82 -6.36 -15.82
C GLN A 202 5.86 -5.17 -15.81
N ASN A 203 4.74 -5.21 -15.06
CA ASN A 203 3.66 -4.22 -15.16
C ASN A 203 3.47 -3.32 -13.93
N LYS A 204 4.20 -3.53 -12.83
CA LYS A 204 4.06 -2.72 -11.60
C LYS A 204 4.25 -1.22 -11.85
N HIS A 205 5.10 -0.84 -12.81
CA HIS A 205 5.27 0.56 -13.20
C HIS A 205 3.98 1.15 -13.80
N ARG A 206 3.28 0.41 -14.67
CA ARG A 206 1.99 0.83 -15.23
C ARG A 206 0.89 0.92 -14.18
N VAL A 207 0.91 0.00 -13.20
CA VAL A 207 -0.01 0.08 -12.04
C VAL A 207 0.24 1.35 -11.25
N TRP A 208 1.51 1.67 -10.97
CA TRP A 208 1.88 2.91 -10.29
C TRP A 208 1.49 4.15 -11.09
N ASP A 209 1.76 4.17 -12.39
CA ASP A 209 1.37 5.27 -13.28
C ASP A 209 -0.15 5.47 -13.25
N ALA A 210 -0.94 4.39 -13.26
CA ALA A 210 -2.39 4.50 -13.16
C ALA A 210 -2.83 5.12 -11.83
N MET A 211 -2.16 4.78 -10.72
CA MET A 211 -2.38 5.43 -9.41
C MET A 211 -2.03 6.92 -9.46
N MET A 212 -0.92 7.29 -10.09
CA MET A 212 -0.52 8.69 -10.26
C MET A 212 -1.52 9.47 -11.13
N CYS A 213 -2.04 8.89 -12.21
CA CYS A 213 -3.13 9.50 -12.98
C CYS A 213 -4.35 9.78 -12.11
N GLY A 214 -4.77 8.82 -11.30
CA GLY A 214 -5.89 8.99 -10.36
C GLY A 214 -5.67 10.10 -9.34
N TYR A 215 -4.45 10.19 -8.80
CA TYR A 215 -4.02 11.28 -7.92
C TYR A 215 -4.10 12.64 -8.62
N GLN A 216 -3.55 12.77 -9.83
CA GLN A 216 -3.54 14.02 -10.59
C GLN A 216 -4.94 14.50 -10.95
N TYR A 217 -5.84 13.59 -11.33
CA TYR A 217 -7.21 13.95 -11.68
C TYR A 217 -7.95 14.63 -10.52
N GLU A 218 -7.69 14.23 -9.28
CA GLU A 218 -8.31 14.86 -8.12
C GLU A 218 -7.57 16.11 -7.66
N LYS A 219 -6.24 16.05 -7.53
CA LYS A 219 -5.44 17.18 -7.02
C LYS A 219 -5.30 18.33 -8.00
N LYS A 220 -5.46 18.05 -9.31
CA LYS A 220 -5.12 18.96 -10.40
C LYS A 220 -3.68 19.48 -10.29
N ASP A 221 -2.78 18.64 -9.78
CA ASP A 221 -1.36 18.94 -9.58
C ASP A 221 -0.51 18.01 -10.46
N ASN A 222 0.68 18.47 -10.85
CA ASN A 222 1.67 17.74 -11.63
C ASN A 222 2.85 17.24 -10.78
N LYS A 223 2.73 17.29 -9.45
CA LYS A 223 3.71 16.75 -8.51
C LYS A 223 3.37 15.30 -8.14
N CYS A 224 3.99 14.36 -8.82
CA CYS A 224 3.93 12.94 -8.51
C CYS A 224 5.15 12.49 -7.70
N THR A 225 5.07 11.29 -7.16
CA THR A 225 6.16 10.67 -6.39
C THR A 225 6.45 9.28 -6.93
N GLY A 226 7.62 8.75 -6.61
CA GLY A 226 7.89 7.31 -6.70
C GLY A 226 7.29 6.51 -5.54
N TYR A 227 7.25 5.18 -5.72
CA TYR A 227 6.83 4.22 -4.71
C TYR A 227 7.99 3.66 -3.85
N GLY A 228 9.24 4.00 -4.19
CA GLY A 228 10.43 3.48 -3.51
C GLY A 228 10.49 1.96 -3.56
N ASN A 229 10.84 1.33 -2.44
CA ASN A 229 10.87 -0.13 -2.27
C ASN A 229 9.65 -0.68 -1.49
N ILE A 230 8.55 0.07 -1.41
CA ILE A 230 7.39 -0.31 -0.57
C ILE A 230 6.83 -1.70 -0.93
N TYR A 231 6.97 -2.12 -2.18
CA TYR A 231 6.47 -3.41 -2.65
C TYR A 231 7.33 -4.60 -2.20
N ASP A 232 8.61 -4.38 -1.88
CA ASP A 232 9.55 -5.41 -1.41
C ASP A 232 9.37 -5.72 0.08
N ILE A 233 8.75 -4.80 0.83
CA ILE A 233 8.54 -4.94 2.27
C ILE A 233 7.40 -5.94 2.53
N PRO A 234 7.56 -6.94 3.42
CA PRO A 234 6.50 -7.89 3.78
C PRO A 234 5.19 -7.21 4.20
N GLN A 235 4.04 -7.74 3.76
CA GLN A 235 2.74 -7.08 3.93
C GLN A 235 2.40 -6.80 5.39
N TYR A 236 2.64 -7.73 6.31
CA TYR A 236 2.36 -7.54 7.73
C TYR A 236 3.18 -6.40 8.34
N LEU A 237 4.46 -6.24 7.93
CA LEU A 237 5.30 -5.12 8.37
C LEU A 237 4.79 -3.79 7.83
N ARG A 238 4.28 -3.75 6.59
CA ARG A 238 3.68 -2.54 6.04
C ARG A 238 2.41 -2.15 6.79
N TRP A 239 1.54 -3.11 7.09
CA TRP A 239 0.33 -2.86 7.88
C TRP A 239 0.67 -2.44 9.30
N PHE A 240 1.70 -3.02 9.92
CA PHE A 240 2.19 -2.60 11.23
C PHE A 240 2.76 -1.18 11.20
N ARG A 241 3.52 -0.80 10.17
CA ARG A 241 3.99 0.57 9.97
C ARG A 241 2.83 1.55 9.79
N GLU A 242 1.83 1.21 8.97
CA GLU A 242 0.62 2.01 8.77
C GLU A 242 -0.17 2.21 10.07
N TRP A 243 -0.15 1.24 10.98
CA TRP A 243 -0.77 1.37 12.30
C TRP A 243 -0.08 2.41 13.19
N GLY A 244 1.24 2.60 13.03
CA GLY A 244 2.05 3.52 13.82
C GLY A 244 2.10 4.96 13.32
N THR A 245 1.53 5.28 12.15
CA THR A 245 1.54 6.62 11.53
C THR A 245 0.30 7.44 11.85
#